data_AF-A0A432ILC2-F1
#
_entry.id   AF-A0A432ILC2-F1
#
_cell.length_a   1.000
_cell.length_b   1.000
_cell.length_c   1.000
_cell.angle_alpha   90.00
_cell.angle_beta   90.00
_cell.angle_gamma   90.00
#
_symmetry.space_group_name_H-M   'P 1'
#
loop_
_entity.id
_entity.type
_entity.pdbx_description
1 polymer ?
#
loop_
_entity_poly.entity_id
_entity_poly.type
_entity_poly.pdbx_seq_one_letter_code
_entity_poly.pdbx_strand_id
1 'polypeptide(L)'
;IVLQDENIPVDDQVKAACEILGLDPLYAANEGVFMAIVSAEIADDLLKYLRTFEEAKNASIIGEFVNDHQGKVLITNPLGGKRVVHMPVGEQLPRIC
;
A
#
# COMPACT_ATOMS: atom_id res chain seq x y z
N ILE A 1 -1.26 3.75 12.04
CA ILE A 1 -1.71 2.72 11.07
C ILE A 1 -0.61 1.69 10.94
N VAL A 2 -0.94 0.41 10.95
CA VAL A 2 0.01 -0.68 10.67
C VAL A 2 -0.42 -1.35 9.36
N LEU A 3 0.47 -1.33 8.38
CA LEU A 3 0.33 -1.99 7.08
C LEU A 3 1.02 -3.36 7.11
N GLN A 4 0.51 -4.31 6.33
CA GLN A 4 1.13 -5.60 6.07
C GLN A 4 1.73 -5.59 4.67
N ASP A 5 3.06 -5.72 4.58
CA ASP A 5 3.81 -5.60 3.32
C ASP A 5 3.36 -6.59 2.27
N GLU A 6 3.14 -7.84 2.67
CA GLU A 6 2.67 -8.93 1.80
C GLU A 6 1.27 -8.71 1.21
N ASN A 7 0.45 -7.87 1.84
CA ASN A 7 -0.90 -7.58 1.39
C ASN A 7 -0.97 -6.42 0.39
N ILE A 8 0.11 -5.65 0.22
CA ILE A 8 0.16 -4.53 -0.73
C ILE A 8 0.36 -5.10 -2.13
N PRO A 9 -0.65 -5.01 -3.02
CA PRO A 9 -0.55 -5.54 -4.36
C PRO A 9 0.45 -4.70 -5.17
N VAL A 10 1.53 -5.33 -5.60
CA VAL A 10 2.51 -4.75 -6.54
C VAL A 10 2.85 -5.85 -7.55
N ASP A 11 2.70 -5.54 -8.83
CA ASP A 11 3.02 -6.50 -9.90
C ASP A 11 4.50 -6.91 -9.84
N ASP A 12 4.80 -8.18 -10.11
CA ASP A 12 6.16 -8.71 -10.01
C ASP A 12 7.14 -7.97 -10.95
N GLN A 13 6.67 -7.53 -12.11
CA GLN A 13 7.47 -6.72 -13.04
C GLN A 13 7.80 -5.34 -12.47
N VAL A 14 6.86 -4.73 -11.73
CA VAL A 14 7.06 -3.44 -11.05
C VAL A 14 8.04 -3.62 -9.89
N LYS A 15 7.88 -4.66 -9.06
CA LYS A 15 8.84 -4.99 -7.99
C LYS A 15 10.26 -5.14 -8.54
N ALA A 16 10.43 -5.95 -9.58
CA ALA A 16 11.73 -6.17 -10.21
C ALA A 16 12.33 -4.88 -10.79
N ALA A 17 11.53 -4.04 -11.44
CA ALA A 17 11.98 -2.75 -11.95
C ALA A 17 12.42 -1.81 -10.82
N CYS A 18 11.63 -1.72 -9.74
CA CYS A 18 11.96 -0.93 -8.56
C CYS A 18 13.27 -1.39 -7.91
N GLU A 19 13.48 -2.70 -7.77
CA GLU A 19 14.74 -3.27 -7.25
C GLU A 19 15.95 -2.86 -8.09
N ILE A 20 15.87 -2.99 -9.41
CA ILE A 20 16.96 -2.63 -10.33
C ILE A 20 17.27 -1.12 -10.27
N LEU A 21 16.24 -0.29 -10.14
CA LEU A 21 16.36 1.16 -10.16
C LEU A 21 16.64 1.77 -8.78
N GLY A 22 16.63 0.97 -7.71
CA GLY A 22 16.78 1.46 -6.33
C GLY A 22 15.59 2.31 -5.87
N LEU A 23 14.39 2.03 -6.39
CA LEU A 23 13.15 2.71 -6.03
C LEU A 23 12.34 1.85 -5.05
N ASP A 24 11.54 2.50 -4.20
CA ASP A 24 10.52 1.83 -3.38
C ASP A 24 9.13 2.09 -4.01
N PRO A 25 8.38 1.04 -4.40
CA PRO A 25 7.10 1.17 -5.10
C PRO A 25 6.05 1.91 -4.28
N LEU A 26 6.17 1.96 -2.95
CA LEU A 26 5.24 2.71 -2.08
C LEU A 26 5.25 4.22 -2.33
N TYR A 27 6.29 4.75 -2.97
CA TYR A 27 6.42 6.18 -3.26
C TYR A 27 6.27 6.51 -4.75
N ALA A 28 5.98 5.52 -5.59
CA ALA A 28 5.66 5.77 -6.98
C ALA A 28 4.27 6.41 -7.10
N ALA A 29 4.13 7.38 -8.00
CA ALA A 29 2.83 7.96 -8.32
C ALA A 29 1.93 6.90 -8.98
N ASN A 30 0.62 6.93 -8.66
CA ASN A 30 -0.38 6.04 -9.23
C ASN A 30 -1.50 6.87 -9.88
N GLU A 31 -1.90 6.55 -11.11
CA GLU A 31 -2.96 7.26 -11.86
C GLU A 31 -4.28 6.48 -11.99
N GLY A 32 -4.41 5.35 -11.30
CA GLY A 32 -5.59 4.49 -11.35
C GLY A 32 -5.84 3.72 -10.05
N VAL A 33 -5.23 4.15 -8.96
CA VAL A 33 -5.32 3.50 -7.64
C VAL A 33 -5.93 4.48 -6.65
N PHE A 34 -6.81 3.98 -5.78
CA PHE A 34 -7.33 4.73 -4.66
C PHE A 34 -7.10 3.97 -3.35
N MET A 35 -7.20 4.69 -2.24
CA MET A 35 -7.20 4.12 -0.90
C MET A 35 -8.52 4.45 -0.21
N ALA A 36 -9.09 3.49 0.51
CA ALA A 36 -10.29 3.69 1.31
C ALA A 36 -10.01 3.34 2.77
N ILE A 37 -10.54 4.15 3.68
CA ILE A 37 -10.55 3.89 5.12
C ILE A 37 -12.00 3.57 5.48
N VAL A 38 -12.22 2.39 6.06
CA VAL A 38 -13.55 1.89 6.36
C VAL A 38 -13.62 1.28 7.75
N SER A 39 -14.84 1.16 8.26
CA SER A 39 -15.11 0.42 9.49
C SER A 39 -14.78 -1.06 9.30
N ALA A 40 -14.23 -1.70 10.34
CA ALA A 40 -13.82 -3.10 10.27
C ALA A 40 -14.99 -4.03 9.92
N GLU A 41 -16.20 -3.70 10.36
CA GLU A 41 -17.42 -4.49 10.16
C GLU A 41 -17.85 -4.59 8.69
N ILE A 42 -17.41 -3.65 7.84
CA ILE A 42 -17.78 -3.64 6.41
C ILE A 42 -16.59 -3.95 5.49
N ALA A 43 -15.39 -4.13 6.04
CA ALA A 43 -14.16 -4.21 5.25
C ALA A 43 -14.16 -5.38 4.26
N ASP A 44 -14.53 -6.58 4.72
CA ASP A 44 -14.57 -7.79 3.88
C ASP A 44 -15.65 -7.73 2.81
N ASP A 45 -16.83 -7.19 3.15
CA ASP A 45 -17.94 -7.08 2.19
C ASP A 45 -17.67 -6.02 1.14
N LEU A 46 -17.08 -4.88 1.52
CA LEU A 46 -16.59 -3.89 0.57
C LEU A 46 -15.49 -4.47 -0.33
N LEU A 47 -14.53 -5.21 0.23
CA LEU A 47 -13.47 -5.84 -0.55
C LEU A 47 -14.04 -6.80 -1.60
N LYS A 48 -14.99 -7.65 -1.21
CA LYS A 48 -15.70 -8.54 -2.15
C LYS A 48 -16.41 -7.76 -3.25
N TYR A 49 -17.11 -6.68 -2.89
CA TYR A 49 -17.80 -5.82 -3.85
C TYR A 49 -16.83 -5.14 -4.83
N LEU A 50 -15.72 -4.57 -4.33
CA LEU A 50 -14.70 -3.95 -5.17
C LEU A 50 -14.08 -4.93 -6.16
N ARG A 51 -13.84 -6.18 -5.73
CA ARG A 51 -13.30 -7.22 -6.62
C ARG A 51 -14.27 -7.70 -7.71
N THR A 52 -15.52 -7.22 -7.72
CA THR A 52 -16.45 -7.46 -8.85
C THR A 52 -16.17 -6.55 -10.05
N PHE A 53 -15.43 -5.45 -9.85
CA PHE A 53 -14.98 -4.56 -10.91
C PHE A 53 -13.64 -5.04 -11.44
N GLU A 54 -13.48 -5.10 -12.77
CA GLU A 54 -12.24 -5.58 -13.41
C GLU A 54 -11.04 -4.72 -13.01
N GLU A 55 -11.24 -3.42 -12.87
CA GLU A 55 -10.22 -2.43 -12.49
C GLU A 55 -9.76 -2.58 -11.03
N ALA A 56 -10.58 -3.19 -10.17
CA ALA A 56 -10.32 -3.35 -8.74
C ALA A 56 -10.21 -4.83 -8.31
N LYS A 57 -9.99 -5.75 -9.25
CA LYS A 57 -9.77 -7.18 -8.97
C LYS A 57 -8.62 -7.45 -7.99
N ASN A 58 -7.61 -6.57 -7.98
CA ASN A 58 -6.45 -6.63 -7.10
C ASN A 58 -6.62 -5.85 -5.79
N ALA A 59 -7.81 -5.30 -5.51
CA ALA A 59 -8.07 -4.61 -4.25
C ALA A 59 -7.72 -5.53 -3.06
N SER A 60 -7.18 -4.95 -2.00
CA SER A 60 -6.66 -5.69 -0.85
C SER A 60 -6.83 -4.87 0.42
N ILE A 61 -7.12 -5.54 1.55
CA ILE A 61 -7.02 -4.93 2.87
C ILE A 61 -5.54 -4.96 3.26
N ILE A 62 -4.91 -3.79 3.25
CA ILE A 62 -3.45 -3.67 3.42
C ILE A 62 -3.03 -3.35 4.86
N GLY A 63 -3.96 -3.12 5.78
CA GLY A 63 -3.63 -2.76 7.15
C GLY A 63 -4.81 -2.24 7.96
N GLU A 64 -4.50 -1.76 9.16
CA GLU A 64 -5.49 -1.33 10.15
C GLU A 64 -5.02 -0.14 10.99
N PHE A 65 -6.00 0.55 11.58
CA PHE A 65 -5.75 1.56 12.60
C PHE A 65 -5.52 0.88 13.95
N VAL A 66 -4.45 1.28 14.63
CA VAL A 66 -4.08 0.78 15.95
C VAL A 66 -3.92 1.96 16.90
N ASN A 67 -4.10 1.71 18.20
CA ASN A 67 -3.94 2.74 19.23
C ASN A 67 -2.47 3.11 19.48
N ASP A 68 -1.55 2.18 19.21
CA ASP A 68 -0.12 2.39 19.35
C ASP A 68 0.45 3.24 18.21
N HIS A 69 1.56 3.93 18.47
CA HIS A 69 2.31 4.70 17.46
C HIS A 69 1.45 5.74 16.72
N GLN A 70 0.66 6.52 17.46
CA GLN A 70 -0.17 7.60 16.91
C GLN A 70 0.63 8.54 16.02
N GLY A 71 0.01 8.98 14.91
CA GLY A 71 0.64 9.84 13.92
C GLY A 71 1.70 9.15 13.04
N LYS A 72 1.88 7.83 13.17
CA LYS A 72 2.83 7.07 12.33
C LYS A 72 2.12 6.03 11.46
N VAL A 73 2.73 5.80 10.30
CA VAL A 73 2.44 4.67 9.43
C VAL A 73 3.61 3.70 9.55
N LEU A 74 3.33 2.48 10.01
CA LEU A 74 4.29 1.39 10.08
C LEU A 74 3.93 0.37 9.01
N ILE A 75 4.95 -0.26 8.41
CA ILE A 75 4.76 -1.43 7.57
C ILE A 75 5.51 -2.60 8.19
N THR A 76 4.82 -3.73 8.29
CA THR A 76 5.33 -4.98 8.87
C THR A 76 5.55 -5.99 7.76
N ASN A 77 6.74 -6.57 7.71
CA ASN A 77 7.05 -7.64 6.77
C ASN A 77 6.60 -9.01 7.35
N PRO A 78 6.58 -10.09 6.55
CA PRO A 78 6.13 -11.42 7.01
C PRO A 78 6.97 -12.01 8.15
N LEU A 79 8.19 -11.51 8.35
CA LEU A 79 9.10 -11.92 9.44
C LEU A 79 8.90 -11.09 10.73
N GLY A 80 7.92 -10.17 10.75
CA GLY A 80 7.61 -9.32 11.90
C GLY A 80 8.51 -8.07 12.03
N GLY A 81 9.42 -7.85 11.08
CA GLY A 81 10.22 -6.64 11.00
C GLY A 81 9.35 -5.43 10.67
N LYS A 82 9.55 -4.32 11.37
CA LYS A 82 8.76 -3.09 11.20
C LYS A 82 9.64 -1.93 10.74
N ARG A 83 9.16 -1.16 9.76
CA ARG A 83 9.74 0.13 9.39
C ARG A 83 8.68 1.22 9.35
N VAL A 84 9.10 2.47 9.57
CA VAL A 84 8.23 3.64 9.41
C VAL A 84 8.16 4.00 7.93
N VAL A 85 6.95 4.25 7.42
CA VAL A 85 6.76 4.88 6.12
C VAL A 85 6.87 6.39 6.34
N HIS A 86 7.89 7.00 5.76
CA HIS A 86 8.18 8.42 5.93
C HIS A 86 7.55 9.23 4.80
N MET A 87 7.22 10.49 5.06
CA MET A 87 6.92 11.39 3.95
C MET A 87 8.17 11.51 3.07
N PRO A 88 8.05 11.34 1.73
CA PRO A 88 9.19 11.51 0.85
C PRO A 88 9.67 12.96 0.88
N VAL A 89 10.98 13.17 0.84
CA VAL A 89 11.62 14.51 0.88
C VAL A 89 11.49 15.24 -0.47
N GLY A 90 11.17 14.50 -1.54
CA GLY A 90 10.90 15.00 -2.87
C GLY A 90 10.34 13.89 -3.76
N GLU A 91 10.11 14.18 -5.04
CA GLU A 91 9.64 13.18 -6.01
C GLU A 91 10.76 12.19 -6.37
N GLN A 92 10.40 10.91 -6.51
CA GLN A 92 11.36 9.88 -6.93
C GLN A 92 11.80 10.03 -8.39
N LEU A 93 10.88 10.44 -9.28
CA LEU A 93 11.14 10.58 -10.71
C LEU A 93 10.68 11.96 -11.20
N PRO A 94 11.50 12.67 -12.00
CA PRO A 94 11.12 13.96 -12.53
C PRO A 94 10.02 13.83 -13.59
N ARG A 95 9.05 14.75 -13.57
CA ARG A 95 7.91 14.79 -14.52
C ARG A 95 7.06 13.52 -14.48
N ILE A 96 6.82 12.97 -13.29
CA ILE A 96 6.08 11.73 -13.10
C ILE A 96 4.54 11.90 -13.28
N CYS A 97 4.03 13.12 -13.39
CA CYS A 97 2.65 13.46 -13.78
C CYS A 97 2.54 14.98 -14.00
#